data_AF-A0A8T5QUH2-F1
#
_entry.id   AF-A0A8T5QUH2-F1
#
_cell.length_a   1.000
_cell.length_b   1.000
_cell.length_c   1.000
_cell.angle_alpha   90.00
_cell.angle_beta   90.00
_cell.angle_gamma   90.00
#
_symmetry.space_group_name_H-M   'P 1'
#
loop_
_entity.id
_entity.type
_entity.pdbx_description
1 polymer ?
#
loop_
_entity_poly.entity_id
_entity_poly.type
_entity_poly.pdbx_seq_one_letter_code
_entity_poly.pdbx_strand_id
1 'polypeptide(L)'
;MAVKHSLKRVSKETVVSIFREYLSKGHDIGFVERALLKAECPKRIIKEAKKELKIGLKQKKQPKIAQKPKFIPKKQAPIFKPKPIIMATKTQPRVITPPKLPKIRAPQGKYLHPLIIILACVAVVIILLMLLSFGTKNCGSNEACMIEKANACEPARFKNMVDTTELSYLIGDDCSITKQITRLGEKEPKEVKDLFLGLSMKCTYNRGAFSRTYLTDISGNLETCEGPLAAVITELRR
;
A
#
# COMPACT_ATOMS: atom_id res chain seq x y z
N MET A 1 -32.64 24.01 4.02
CA MET A 1 -32.75 25.34 3.38
C MET A 1 -31.47 25.60 2.60
N ALA A 2 -31.52 25.54 1.27
CA ALA A 2 -30.34 25.71 0.43
C ALA A 2 -29.99 27.20 0.34
N VAL A 3 -28.82 27.58 0.85
CA VAL A 3 -28.27 28.91 0.72
C VAL A 3 -27.99 29.15 -0.78
N LYS A 4 -28.95 29.78 -1.47
CA LYS A 4 -28.74 30.38 -2.79
C LYS A 4 -27.81 31.59 -2.63
N HIS A 5 -26.54 31.35 -2.35
CA HIS A 5 -25.51 32.38 -2.51
C HIS A 5 -25.49 32.74 -4.00
N SER A 6 -26.01 33.93 -4.32
CA SER A 6 -26.11 34.40 -5.68
C SER A 6 -24.71 34.54 -6.27
N LEU A 7 -24.32 33.60 -7.14
CA LEU A 7 -23.06 33.59 -7.89
C LEU A 7 -23.01 34.70 -8.97
N LYS A 8 -23.82 35.75 -8.84
CA LYS A 8 -23.84 36.90 -9.76
C LYS A 8 -22.54 37.71 -9.76
N ARG A 9 -21.63 37.50 -8.79
CA ARG A 9 -20.33 38.18 -8.69
C ARG A 9 -19.15 37.21 -8.57
N VAL A 10 -19.11 36.16 -9.38
CA VAL A 10 -17.90 35.32 -9.47
C VAL A 10 -16.90 36.01 -10.39
N SER A 11 -15.67 36.22 -9.94
CA SER A 11 -14.61 36.78 -10.77
C SER A 11 -14.08 35.75 -11.78
N LYS A 12 -13.46 36.23 -12.86
CA LYS A 12 -12.85 35.36 -13.87
C LYS A 12 -11.77 34.45 -13.24
N GLU A 13 -11.00 34.98 -12.31
CA GLU A 13 -9.91 34.30 -11.62
C GLU A 13 -10.42 33.11 -10.81
N THR A 14 -11.56 33.27 -10.11
CA THR A 14 -12.23 32.17 -9.40
C THR A 14 -12.72 31.09 -10.37
N VAL A 15 -13.26 31.48 -11.53
CA VAL A 15 -13.68 30.48 -12.53
C VAL A 15 -12.46 29.72 -13.08
N VAL A 16 -11.33 30.40 -13.31
CA VAL A 16 -10.08 29.76 -13.74
C VAL A 16 -9.55 28.79 -12.69
N SER A 17 -9.59 29.13 -11.40
CA SER A 17 -9.14 28.21 -10.33
C SER A 17 -10.00 26.95 -10.25
N ILE A 18 -11.33 27.11 -10.34
CA ILE A 18 -12.27 25.98 -10.38
C ILE A 18 -11.94 25.06 -11.57
N PHE A 19 -11.75 25.62 -12.77
CA PHE A 19 -11.36 24.80 -13.91
C PHE A 19 -10.04 24.04 -13.67
N ARG A 20 -9.00 24.69 -13.12
CA ARG A 20 -7.72 24.01 -12.86
C ARG A 20 -7.87 22.85 -11.88
N GLU A 21 -8.64 23.05 -10.81
CA GLU A 21 -8.87 22.02 -9.79
C GLU A 21 -9.63 20.82 -10.35
N TYR A 22 -10.68 21.03 -11.14
CA TYR A 22 -11.44 19.92 -11.70
C TYR A 22 -10.68 19.20 -12.82
N LEU A 23 -9.91 19.93 -13.63
CA LEU A 23 -9.08 19.33 -14.66
C LEU A 23 -7.90 18.52 -14.07
N SER A 24 -7.34 18.93 -12.93
CA SER A 24 -6.30 18.14 -12.25
C SER A 24 -6.84 16.83 -11.67
N LYS A 25 -8.14 16.79 -11.34
CA LYS A 25 -8.88 15.59 -10.93
C LYS A 25 -9.33 14.71 -12.12
N GLY A 26 -9.02 15.10 -13.36
CA GLY A 26 -9.30 14.31 -14.57
C GLY A 26 -10.70 14.50 -15.16
N HIS A 27 -11.46 15.50 -14.72
CA HIS A 27 -12.77 15.81 -15.32
C HIS A 27 -12.63 16.43 -16.71
N ASP A 28 -13.63 16.23 -17.57
CA ASP A 28 -13.69 16.88 -18.89
C ASP A 28 -14.07 18.37 -18.78
N ILE A 29 -13.55 19.21 -19.69
CA ILE A 29 -13.84 20.65 -19.74
C ILE A 29 -15.35 20.91 -19.89
N GLY A 30 -16.05 20.10 -20.69
CA GLY A 30 -17.48 20.23 -20.91
C GLY A 30 -18.31 19.91 -19.66
N PHE A 31 -17.82 19.03 -18.78
CA PHE A 31 -18.47 18.76 -17.49
C PHE A 31 -18.44 20.00 -16.60
N VAL A 32 -17.27 20.63 -16.43
CA VAL A 32 -17.11 21.84 -15.60
C VAL A 32 -17.92 23.01 -16.14
N GLU A 33 -17.95 23.18 -17.47
CA GLU A 33 -18.76 24.20 -18.14
C GLU A 33 -20.26 24.05 -17.83
N ARG A 34 -20.81 22.83 -17.93
CA ARG A 34 -22.21 22.55 -17.57
C ARG A 34 -22.50 22.82 -16.09
N ALA A 35 -21.58 22.45 -15.20
CA ALA A 35 -21.73 22.68 -13.77
C ALA A 35 -21.78 24.18 -13.43
N LEU A 36 -20.87 24.98 -14.02
CA LEU A 36 -20.85 26.43 -13.84
C LEU A 36 -22.10 27.11 -14.40
N LEU A 37 -22.61 26.65 -15.55
CA LEU A 37 -23.87 27.15 -16.11
C LEU A 37 -25.08 26.83 -15.22
N LYS A 38 -25.14 25.62 -14.66
CA LYS A 38 -26.17 25.22 -13.71
C LYS A 38 -26.11 26.04 -12.41
N ALA A 39 -24.93 26.51 -12.05
CA ALA A 39 -24.69 27.42 -10.94
C ALA A 39 -24.93 28.91 -11.29
N GLU A 40 -25.61 29.19 -12.42
CA GLU A 40 -25.92 30.54 -12.89
C GLU A 40 -24.69 31.44 -13.14
N CYS A 41 -23.51 30.84 -13.38
CA CYS A 41 -22.32 31.61 -13.70
C CYS A 41 -22.45 32.25 -15.11
N PRO A 42 -22.13 33.56 -15.28
CA PRO A 42 -22.27 34.23 -16.56
C PRO A 42 -21.45 33.56 -17.68
N LYS A 43 -22.12 33.18 -18.78
CA LYS A 43 -21.52 32.55 -19.98
C LYS A 43 -20.27 33.28 -20.48
N ARG A 44 -20.24 34.62 -20.39
CA ARG A 44 -19.11 35.45 -20.80
C ARG A 44 -17.84 35.12 -20.00
N ILE A 45 -17.96 35.03 -18.68
CA ILE A 45 -16.84 34.75 -17.76
C ILE A 45 -16.29 33.34 -18.00
N ILE A 46 -17.19 32.36 -18.17
CA ILE A 46 -16.80 30.97 -18.49
C ILE A 46 -16.01 30.92 -19.81
N LYS A 47 -16.46 31.64 -20.85
CA LYS A 47 -15.80 31.69 -22.16
C LYS A 47 -14.42 32.35 -22.07
N GLU A 48 -14.28 33.42 -21.29
CA GLU A 48 -13.00 34.10 -21.06
C GLU A 48 -12.02 33.22 -20.28
N ALA A 49 -12.46 32.57 -19.19
CA ALA A 49 -11.65 31.61 -18.44
C ALA A 49 -11.16 30.44 -19.30
N LYS A 50 -12.03 29.89 -20.16
CA LYS A 50 -11.68 28.81 -21.11
C LYS A 50 -10.62 29.23 -22.12
N LYS A 51 -10.66 30.47 -22.60
CA LYS A 51 -9.61 31.02 -23.50
C LYS A 51 -8.28 31.10 -22.77
N GLU A 52 -8.27 31.58 -21.52
CA GLU A 52 -7.06 31.69 -20.70
C GLU A 52 -6.39 30.32 -20.46
N LEU A 53 -7.18 29.29 -20.16
CA LEU A 53 -6.68 27.91 -20.00
C LEU A 53 -6.09 27.33 -21.28
N LYS A 54 -6.68 27.61 -22.46
CA LYS A 54 -6.12 27.18 -23.75
C LYS A 54 -4.76 27.83 -24.04
N ILE A 55 -4.55 29.06 -23.61
CA ILE A 55 -3.26 29.76 -23.75
C ILE A 55 -2.21 29.09 -22.85
N GLY A 56 -2.55 28.83 -21.59
CA GLY A 56 -1.64 28.15 -20.65
C GLY A 56 -1.28 26.71 -21.04
N LEU A 57 -2.24 25.94 -21.57
CA LEU A 57 -1.99 24.55 -22.03
C LEU A 57 -1.10 24.49 -23.28
N LYS A 58 -1.14 25.50 -24.16
CA LYS A 58 -0.22 25.57 -25.31
C LYS A 58 1.21 25.86 -24.87
N GLN A 59 1.42 26.67 -23.83
CA GLN A 59 2.77 26.97 -23.31
C GLN A 59 3.41 25.79 -22.59
N LYS A 60 2.63 24.87 -22.00
CA LYS A 60 3.15 23.64 -21.38
C LYS A 60 3.50 22.52 -22.37
N LYS A 61 3.20 22.67 -23.67
CA LYS A 61 3.83 21.85 -24.71
C LYS A 61 5.25 22.38 -24.97
N GLN A 62 6.13 22.26 -23.97
CA GLN A 62 7.56 22.23 -24.26
C GLN A 62 7.82 21.07 -25.23
N PRO A 63 8.77 21.23 -26.18
CA PRO A 63 9.09 20.18 -27.13
C PRO A 63 9.42 18.92 -26.34
N LYS A 64 8.63 17.86 -26.54
CA LYS A 64 9.02 16.51 -26.14
C LYS A 64 10.36 16.28 -26.84
N ILE A 65 11.46 16.46 -26.11
CA ILE A 65 12.74 15.87 -26.48
C ILE A 65 12.40 14.41 -26.71
N ALA A 66 12.46 13.98 -27.97
CA ALA A 66 12.12 12.65 -28.39
C ALA A 66 13.08 11.69 -27.68
N GLN A 67 12.70 11.23 -26.49
CA GLN A 67 13.31 10.08 -25.86
C GLN A 67 12.98 8.92 -26.78
N LYS A 68 13.95 8.58 -27.64
CA LYS A 68 13.97 7.33 -28.39
C LYS A 68 13.50 6.24 -27.43
N PRO A 69 12.43 5.49 -27.75
CA PRO A 69 12.04 4.36 -26.93
C PRO A 69 13.26 3.43 -26.85
N LYS A 70 13.86 3.34 -25.65
CA LYS A 70 14.83 2.29 -25.38
C LYS A 70 14.06 0.99 -25.59
N PHE A 71 14.40 0.32 -26.69
CA PHE A 71 13.93 -1.01 -27.01
C PHE A 71 14.37 -1.91 -25.86
N ILE A 72 13.46 -2.19 -24.92
CA ILE A 72 13.68 -3.21 -23.91
C ILE A 72 13.46 -4.54 -24.64
N PRO A 73 14.50 -5.34 -24.90
CA PRO A 73 14.32 -6.63 -25.55
C PRO A 73 13.38 -7.45 -24.67
N LYS A 74 12.28 -7.93 -25.26
CA LYS A 74 11.39 -8.92 -24.65
C LYS A 74 12.26 -10.11 -24.25
N LYS A 75 12.53 -10.25 -22.95
CA LYS A 75 13.18 -11.42 -22.38
C LYS A 75 12.23 -12.59 -22.63
N GLN A 76 12.56 -13.42 -23.62
CA GLN A 76 11.82 -14.63 -23.94
C GLN A 76 11.80 -15.51 -22.68
N ALA A 77 10.61 -15.93 -22.27
CA ALA A 77 10.44 -16.86 -21.16
C ALA A 77 11.17 -18.16 -21.49
N PRO A 78 11.94 -18.75 -20.55
CA PRO A 78 12.59 -20.03 -20.77
C PRO A 78 11.53 -21.12 -20.98
N ILE A 79 11.56 -21.74 -22.16
CA ILE A 79 10.78 -22.93 -22.50
C ILE A 79 11.27 -24.07 -21.58
N PHE A 80 10.47 -24.41 -20.58
CA PHE A 80 10.74 -25.52 -19.67
C PHE A 80 10.45 -26.84 -20.40
N LYS A 81 11.50 -27.53 -20.85
CA LYS A 81 11.38 -28.87 -21.42
C LYS A 81 11.12 -29.88 -20.27
N PRO A 82 10.06 -30.70 -20.33
CA PRO A 82 9.83 -31.73 -19.32
C PRO A 82 10.96 -32.76 -19.34
N LYS A 83 11.47 -33.09 -18.15
CA LYS A 83 12.52 -34.09 -17.93
C LYS A 83 11.93 -35.49 -18.15
N PRO A 84 12.56 -36.40 -18.92
CA PRO A 84 12.04 -37.74 -19.15
C PRO A 84 12.00 -38.54 -17.84
N ILE A 85 10.85 -39.17 -17.60
CA ILE A 85 10.62 -40.11 -16.51
C ILE A 85 11.35 -41.41 -16.88
N ILE A 86 12.46 -41.70 -16.18
CA ILE A 86 13.19 -42.96 -16.30
C ILE A 86 12.44 -43.99 -15.46
N MET A 87 11.83 -44.98 -16.13
CA MET A 87 11.20 -46.12 -15.47
C MET A 87 12.30 -46.99 -14.83
N ALA A 88 12.21 -47.16 -13.52
CA ALA A 88 13.12 -47.99 -12.74
C ALA A 88 12.95 -49.47 -13.10
N THR A 89 14.03 -50.09 -13.57
CA THR A 89 14.12 -51.52 -13.87
C THR A 89 14.08 -52.33 -12.57
N LYS A 90 13.16 -53.31 -12.52
CA LYS A 90 12.95 -54.21 -11.39
C LYS A 90 14.10 -55.21 -11.28
N THR A 91 15.10 -54.89 -10.46
CA THR A 91 16.21 -55.81 -10.14
C THR A 91 15.73 -56.92 -9.22
N GLN A 92 15.97 -58.18 -9.61
CA GLN A 92 15.63 -59.35 -8.81
C GLN A 92 16.50 -59.44 -7.53
N PRO A 93 15.93 -59.92 -6.41
CA PRO A 93 16.65 -60.06 -5.15
C PRO A 93 17.65 -61.21 -5.23
N ARG A 94 18.95 -60.88 -5.21
CA ARG A 94 20.01 -61.86 -4.89
C ARG A 94 19.99 -62.13 -3.39
N VAL A 95 19.71 -63.38 -3.02
CA VAL A 95 19.86 -63.90 -1.67
C VAL A 95 21.36 -64.02 -1.38
N ILE A 96 21.91 -62.97 -0.77
CA ILE A 96 23.26 -62.98 -0.20
C ILE A 96 23.08 -63.35 1.28
N THR A 97 23.56 -64.52 1.67
CA THR A 97 23.62 -64.93 3.08
C THR A 97 24.38 -63.89 3.89
N PRO A 98 23.80 -63.36 4.99
CA PRO A 98 24.36 -62.23 5.71
C PRO A 98 25.69 -62.63 6.36
N PRO A 99 26.78 -61.85 6.18
CA PRO A 99 27.99 -62.04 6.94
C PRO A 99 27.69 -61.85 8.43
N LYS A 100 28.23 -62.73 9.28
CA LYS A 100 28.07 -62.65 10.74
C LYS A 100 28.52 -61.27 11.21
N LEU A 101 27.56 -60.49 11.68
CA LEU A 101 27.76 -59.13 12.17
C LEU A 101 28.77 -59.13 13.32
N PRO A 102 29.85 -58.34 13.23
CA PRO A 102 30.75 -58.15 14.35
C PRO A 102 29.95 -57.57 15.52
N LYS A 103 30.23 -58.07 16.72
CA LYS A 103 29.58 -57.67 17.97
C LYS A 103 29.99 -56.22 18.28
N ILE A 104 29.26 -55.25 17.74
CA ILE A 104 29.47 -53.82 18.00
C ILE A 104 29.20 -53.59 19.48
N ARG A 105 30.27 -53.44 20.28
CA ARG A 105 30.14 -53.00 21.67
C ARG A 105 29.60 -51.58 21.65
N ALA A 106 28.37 -51.41 22.11
CA ALA A 106 27.76 -50.09 22.27
C ALA A 106 28.70 -49.21 23.13
N PRO A 107 29.12 -48.03 22.62
CA PRO A 107 29.97 -47.13 23.39
C PRO A 107 29.22 -46.72 24.65
N GLN A 108 29.86 -46.92 25.81
CA GLN A 108 29.27 -46.67 27.12
C GLN A 108 29.00 -45.17 27.33
N GLY A 109 27.75 -44.75 27.10
CA GLY A 109 26.88 -43.84 27.86
C GLY A 109 27.35 -42.47 28.40
N LYS A 110 28.64 -42.15 28.48
CA LYS A 110 29.12 -40.97 29.22
C LYS A 110 29.09 -39.66 28.41
N TYR A 111 29.00 -39.75 27.08
CA TYR A 111 29.00 -38.58 26.18
C TYR A 111 27.62 -38.23 25.61
N LEU A 112 26.58 -39.00 25.90
CA LEU A 112 25.24 -38.77 25.35
C LEU A 112 24.59 -37.51 25.96
N HIS A 113 24.75 -37.32 27.27
CA HIS A 113 24.17 -36.19 28.00
C HIS A 113 24.66 -34.79 27.53
N PRO A 114 25.97 -34.51 27.42
CA PRO A 114 26.43 -33.20 26.99
C PRO A 114 26.03 -32.88 25.54
N LEU A 115 25.97 -33.89 24.66
CA LEU A 115 25.55 -33.69 23.27
C LEU A 115 24.08 -33.27 23.18
N ILE A 116 23.19 -33.88 23.96
CA ILE A 116 21.77 -33.53 24.00
C ILE A 116 21.59 -32.09 24.51
N ILE A 117 22.33 -31.69 25.54
CA ILE A 117 22.28 -30.32 26.09
C ILE A 117 22.72 -29.29 25.04
N ILE A 118 23.83 -29.55 24.33
CA ILE A 118 24.31 -28.66 23.27
C ILE A 118 23.25 -28.53 22.16
N LEU A 119 22.65 -29.64 21.75
CA LEU A 119 21.64 -29.65 20.68
C LEU A 119 20.37 -28.88 21.10
N ALA A 120 19.96 -28.99 22.37
CA ALA A 120 18.87 -28.21 22.93
C ALA A 120 19.20 -26.70 22.96
N CYS A 121 20.41 -26.32 23.39
CA CYS A 121 20.84 -24.92 23.37
C CYS A 121 20.86 -24.35 21.95
N VAL A 122 21.37 -25.09 20.96
CA VAL A 122 21.38 -24.68 19.55
C VAL A 122 19.94 -24.48 19.03
N ALA A 123 19.03 -25.40 19.35
CA ALA A 123 17.63 -25.28 18.96
C ALA A 123 16.97 -24.01 19.54
N VAL A 124 17.22 -23.69 20.81
CA VAL A 124 16.72 -22.47 21.47
C VAL A 124 17.28 -21.20 20.80
N VAL A 125 18.57 -21.18 20.46
CA VAL A 125 19.20 -20.04 19.77
C VAL A 125 18.60 -19.83 18.38
N ILE A 126 18.33 -20.90 17.63
CA ILE A 126 17.68 -20.81 16.31
C ILE A 126 16.26 -20.25 16.43
N ILE A 127 15.46 -20.72 17.40
CA ILE A 127 14.10 -20.21 17.64
C ILE A 127 14.16 -18.71 17.98
N LEU A 128 15.10 -18.31 18.85
CA LEU A 128 15.27 -16.90 19.22
C LEU A 128 15.67 -16.03 18.00
N LEU A 129 16.57 -16.52 17.15
CA LEU A 129 16.95 -15.84 15.91
C LEU A 129 15.79 -15.72 14.92
N MET A 130 14.94 -16.75 14.81
CA MET A 130 13.73 -16.67 13.98
C MET A 130 12.78 -15.61 14.51
N LEU A 131 12.51 -15.57 15.83
CA LEU A 131 11.65 -14.56 16.44
C LEU A 131 12.17 -13.13 16.22
N LEU A 132 13.49 -12.93 16.22
CA LEU A 132 14.10 -11.62 15.93
C LEU A 132 14.02 -11.23 14.44
N SER A 133 13.90 -12.20 13.54
CA SER A 133 13.88 -11.94 12.09
C SER A 133 12.52 -11.44 11.59
N PHE A 134 11.42 -11.69 12.31
CA PHE A 134 10.07 -11.20 11.98
C PHE A 134 9.80 -9.76 12.45
N GLY A 135 10.83 -8.92 12.43
CA GLY A 135 10.71 -7.50 12.78
C GLY A 135 9.92 -6.72 11.73
N THR A 136 8.93 -5.93 12.17
CA THR A 136 8.23 -5.01 11.30
C THR A 136 9.21 -4.00 10.69
N LYS A 137 9.29 -3.95 9.35
CA LYS A 137 10.20 -3.03 8.66
C LYS A 137 9.76 -1.59 8.91
N ASN A 138 10.63 -0.73 9.43
CA ASN A 138 10.32 0.68 9.58
C ASN A 138 10.62 1.42 8.26
N CYS A 139 9.58 1.89 7.58
CA CYS A 139 9.69 2.72 6.36
C CYS A 139 9.77 4.22 6.66
N GLY A 140 9.62 4.65 7.92
CA GLY A 140 9.64 6.07 8.29
C GLY A 140 8.59 6.86 7.51
N SER A 141 9.03 7.84 6.72
CA SER A 141 8.21 8.65 5.82
C SER A 141 8.44 8.36 4.34
N ASN A 142 9.07 7.22 4.00
CA ASN A 142 9.25 6.81 2.60
C ASN A 142 8.01 6.08 2.07
N GLU A 143 7.18 6.79 1.32
CA GLU A 143 5.96 6.24 0.70
C GLU A 143 6.26 5.02 -0.21
N ALA A 144 7.34 5.06 -1.00
CA ALA A 144 7.68 3.98 -1.92
C ALA A 144 8.02 2.69 -1.17
N CYS A 145 8.76 2.79 -0.06
CA CYS A 145 9.02 1.65 0.83
C CYS A 145 7.73 1.03 1.35
N MET A 146 6.79 1.86 1.80
CA MET A 146 5.52 1.40 2.35
C MET A 146 4.67 0.70 1.29
N ILE A 147 4.57 1.28 0.09
CA ILE A 147 3.80 0.71 -1.03
C ILE A 147 4.41 -0.62 -1.48
N GLU A 148 5.73 -0.72 -1.58
CA GLU A 148 6.43 -1.96 -1.93
C GLU A 148 6.13 -3.07 -0.91
N LYS A 149 6.28 -2.77 0.39
CA LYS A 149 6.04 -3.73 1.48
C LYS A 149 4.58 -4.13 1.60
N ALA A 150 3.66 -3.18 1.48
CA ALA A 150 2.22 -3.46 1.47
C ALA A 150 1.82 -4.35 0.28
N ASN A 151 2.35 -4.08 -0.92
CA ASN A 151 2.06 -4.92 -2.07
C ASN A 151 2.63 -6.34 -1.96
N ALA A 152 3.68 -6.54 -1.16
CA ALA A 152 4.20 -7.86 -0.79
C ALA A 152 3.44 -8.50 0.40
N CYS A 153 2.57 -7.74 1.09
CA CYS A 153 1.96 -8.10 2.37
C CYS A 153 2.99 -8.44 3.45
N GLU A 154 4.08 -7.67 3.49
CA GLU A 154 5.12 -7.80 4.50
C GLU A 154 4.90 -6.75 5.61
N PRO A 155 5.08 -7.12 6.90
CA PRO A 155 4.93 -6.18 8.00
C PRO A 155 5.81 -4.95 7.86
N ALA A 156 5.18 -3.78 7.84
CA ALA A 156 5.86 -2.50 7.73
C ALA A 156 5.17 -1.40 8.53
N ARG A 157 5.95 -0.45 9.05
CA ARG A 157 5.47 0.76 9.73
C ARG A 157 5.80 1.99 8.90
N PHE A 158 4.85 2.90 8.81
CA PHE A 158 4.99 4.15 8.09
C PHE A 158 4.25 5.26 8.86
N LYS A 159 4.79 6.47 8.82
CA LYS A 159 4.16 7.65 9.41
C LYS A 159 4.06 8.74 8.37
N ASN A 160 2.87 9.33 8.26
CA ASN A 160 2.61 10.43 7.33
C ASN A 160 1.84 11.54 8.01
N MET A 161 2.04 12.76 7.53
CA MET A 161 1.26 13.92 7.90
C MET A 161 0.32 14.25 6.75
N VAL A 162 -0.98 14.12 6.98
CA VAL A 162 -2.04 14.50 6.03
C VAL A 162 -2.70 15.74 6.59
N ASP A 163 -2.48 16.87 5.91
CA ASP A 163 -2.81 18.21 6.40
C ASP A 163 -2.20 18.49 7.79
N THR A 164 -3.02 18.65 8.82
CA THR A 164 -2.63 18.89 10.21
C THR A 164 -2.62 17.61 11.07
N THR A 165 -2.93 16.45 10.48
CA THR A 165 -3.12 15.17 11.18
C THR A 165 -1.96 14.22 10.90
N GLU A 166 -1.31 13.72 11.95
CA GLU A 166 -0.32 12.64 11.84
C GLU A 166 -1.00 11.28 11.96
N LEU A 167 -0.74 10.42 10.97
CA LEU A 167 -1.23 9.06 10.89
C LEU A 167 -0.07 8.07 10.97
N SER A 168 -0.26 7.05 11.79
CA SER A 168 0.58 5.85 11.81
C SER A 168 -0.10 4.74 11.03
N TYR A 169 0.67 4.07 10.19
CA TYR A 169 0.23 2.96 9.36
C TYR A 169 1.05 1.71 9.72
N LEU A 170 0.37 0.59 9.89
CA LEU A 170 0.97 -0.71 10.15
C LEU A 170 0.42 -1.75 9.18
N ILE A 171 1.27 -2.36 8.36
CA ILE A 171 0.91 -3.52 7.55
C ILE A 171 0.97 -4.78 8.41
N GLY A 172 -0.10 -5.59 8.37
CA GLY A 172 -0.12 -6.93 8.94
C GLY A 172 0.21 -8.02 7.90
N ASP A 173 0.48 -9.23 8.37
CA ASP A 173 0.82 -10.39 7.51
C ASP A 173 -0.36 -10.84 6.60
N ASP A 174 -1.58 -10.41 6.92
CA ASP A 174 -2.83 -10.78 6.25
C ASP A 174 -3.27 -9.78 5.16
N CYS A 175 -2.31 -9.06 4.56
CA CYS A 175 -2.60 -7.97 3.60
C CYS A 175 -3.60 -6.96 4.16
N SER A 176 -3.44 -6.61 5.44
CA SER A 176 -4.23 -5.57 6.09
C SER A 176 -3.37 -4.37 6.44
N ILE A 177 -4.00 -3.20 6.53
CA ILE A 177 -3.37 -1.97 6.99
C ILE A 177 -4.15 -1.40 8.16
N THR A 178 -3.49 -1.23 9.30
CA THR A 178 -4.02 -0.48 10.43
C THR A 178 -3.63 0.97 10.29
N LYS A 179 -4.61 1.88 10.21
CA LYS A 179 -4.43 3.34 10.25
C LYS A 179 -4.78 3.83 11.65
N GLN A 180 -3.95 4.64 12.27
CA GLN A 180 -4.19 5.23 13.59
C GLN A 180 -3.85 6.71 13.60
N ILE A 181 -4.71 7.54 14.20
CA ILE A 181 -4.43 8.96 14.42
C ILE A 181 -3.52 9.09 15.64
N THR A 182 -2.26 9.48 15.43
CA THR A 182 -1.27 9.65 16.51
C THR A 182 -1.17 11.08 16.98
N ARG A 183 -1.48 12.05 16.11
CA ARG A 183 -1.47 13.48 16.44
C ARG A 183 -2.47 14.23 15.59
N LEU A 184 -3.09 15.25 16.17
CA LEU A 184 -3.94 16.23 15.48
C LEU A 184 -3.32 17.62 15.60
N GLY A 185 -3.70 18.51 14.69
CA GLY A 185 -3.23 19.89 14.71
C GLY A 185 -3.57 20.60 16.01
N GLU A 186 -2.70 21.50 16.46
CA GLU A 186 -2.94 22.24 17.71
C GLU A 186 -4.20 23.12 17.64
N LYS A 187 -4.54 23.58 16.43
CA LYS A 187 -5.73 24.41 16.14
C LYS A 187 -7.04 23.62 16.07
N GLU A 188 -7.01 22.30 16.09
CA GLU A 188 -8.25 21.50 16.11
C GLU A 188 -9.01 21.73 17.43
N PRO A 189 -10.34 21.90 17.39
CA PRO A 189 -11.17 22.00 18.60
C PRO A 189 -10.98 20.79 19.52
N LYS A 190 -11.18 20.99 20.83
CA LYS A 190 -10.99 19.94 21.82
C LYS A 190 -11.90 18.74 21.55
N GLU A 191 -13.14 19.02 21.15
CA GLU A 191 -14.15 18.02 20.81
C GLU A 191 -13.70 17.13 19.65
N VAL A 192 -13.03 17.70 18.65
CA VAL A 192 -12.47 16.95 17.51
C VAL A 192 -11.29 16.09 17.97
N LYS A 193 -10.42 16.62 18.84
CA LYS A 193 -9.31 15.84 19.40
C LYS A 193 -9.81 14.66 20.21
N ASP A 194 -10.77 14.88 21.10
CA ASP A 194 -11.36 13.85 21.95
C ASP A 194 -12.10 12.78 21.12
N LEU A 195 -12.69 13.17 19.99
CA LEU A 195 -13.39 12.25 19.09
C LEU A 195 -12.46 11.37 18.26
N PHE A 196 -11.27 11.85 17.87
CA PHE A 196 -10.43 11.18 16.87
C PHE A 196 -9.09 10.66 17.37
N LEU A 197 -8.50 11.29 18.39
CA LEU A 197 -7.13 10.98 18.82
C LEU A 197 -7.02 9.55 19.34
N GLY A 198 -6.03 8.81 18.85
CA GLY A 198 -5.77 7.42 19.27
C GLY A 198 -6.70 6.39 18.62
N LEU A 199 -7.80 6.81 17.98
CA LEU A 199 -8.67 5.89 17.23
C LEU A 199 -7.91 5.27 16.07
N SER A 200 -8.26 4.01 15.79
CA SER A 200 -7.69 3.24 14.70
C SER A 200 -8.76 2.50 13.91
N MET A 201 -8.38 2.10 12.70
CA MET A 201 -9.15 1.20 11.85
C MET A 201 -8.20 0.24 11.14
N LYS A 202 -8.68 -0.97 10.86
CA LYS A 202 -8.00 -1.99 10.08
C LYS A 202 -8.72 -2.12 8.74
N CYS A 203 -7.99 -1.98 7.64
CA CYS A 203 -8.52 -2.12 6.29
C CYS A 203 -7.88 -3.31 5.59
N THR A 204 -8.67 -4.16 4.96
CA THR A 204 -8.15 -5.25 4.13
C THR A 204 -7.93 -4.77 2.69
N TYR A 205 -6.95 -5.37 2.01
CA TYR A 205 -6.71 -5.12 0.59
C TYR A 205 -6.14 -6.37 -0.09
N ASN A 206 -6.25 -6.43 -1.42
CA ASN A 206 -5.69 -7.53 -2.20
C ASN A 206 -4.19 -7.31 -2.44
N ARG A 207 -3.38 -8.39 -2.37
CA ARG A 207 -1.95 -8.35 -2.68
C ARG A 207 -1.71 -7.72 -4.05
N GLY A 208 -0.75 -6.79 -4.15
CA GLY A 208 -0.43 -6.06 -5.37
C GLY A 208 -1.42 -4.93 -5.75
N ALA A 209 -2.53 -4.78 -5.02
CA ALA A 209 -3.52 -3.72 -5.24
C ALA A 209 -3.33 -2.51 -4.31
N PHE A 210 -2.31 -2.52 -3.45
CA PHE A 210 -2.05 -1.41 -2.56
C PHE A 210 -1.52 -0.20 -3.35
N SER A 211 -2.24 0.92 -3.27
CA SER A 211 -1.97 2.15 -4.01
C SER A 211 -1.73 3.33 -3.08
N ARG A 212 -1.20 4.43 -3.63
CA ARG A 212 -0.93 5.67 -2.90
C ARG A 212 -2.16 6.24 -2.18
N THR A 213 -3.36 6.01 -2.73
CA THR A 213 -4.62 6.51 -2.16
C THR A 213 -4.86 6.01 -0.74
N TYR A 214 -4.38 4.82 -0.37
CA TYR A 214 -4.46 4.31 1.00
C TYR A 214 -3.69 5.16 2.02
N LEU A 215 -2.64 5.87 1.57
CA LEU A 215 -1.75 6.67 2.41
C LEU A 215 -2.11 8.16 2.41
N THR A 216 -2.72 8.67 1.34
CA THR A 216 -3.07 10.10 1.22
C THR A 216 -4.49 10.41 1.65
N ASP A 217 -5.37 9.41 1.68
CA ASP A 217 -6.78 9.58 2.04
C ASP A 217 -7.13 8.68 3.23
N ILE A 218 -7.55 9.31 4.33
CA ILE A 218 -8.06 8.60 5.51
C ILE A 218 -9.30 7.79 5.12
N SER A 219 -10.18 8.40 4.33
CA SER A 219 -11.46 7.84 3.88
C SER A 219 -11.35 6.89 2.69
N GLY A 220 -10.16 6.76 2.11
CA GLY A 220 -9.90 5.86 0.99
C GLY A 220 -10.15 4.41 1.37
N ASN A 221 -11.07 3.76 0.64
CA ASN A 221 -11.51 2.36 0.81
C ASN A 221 -12.14 2.05 2.18
N LEU A 222 -12.89 3.00 2.77
CA LEU A 222 -13.62 2.78 4.03
C LEU A 222 -14.54 1.54 4.02
N GLU A 223 -15.04 1.13 2.85
CA GLU A 223 -15.94 -0.04 2.72
C GLU A 223 -15.26 -1.35 3.10
N THR A 224 -13.93 -1.42 3.09
CA THR A 224 -13.14 -2.58 3.53
C THR A 224 -12.43 -2.34 4.86
N CYS A 225 -12.83 -1.29 5.59
CA CYS A 225 -12.24 -0.90 6.86
C CYS A 225 -13.20 -1.15 8.03
N GLU A 226 -12.65 -1.62 9.14
CA GLU A 226 -13.37 -1.87 10.38
C GLU A 226 -12.64 -1.23 11.56
N GLY A 227 -13.38 -0.87 12.60
CA GLY A 227 -12.86 -0.32 13.86
C GLY A 227 -13.40 1.06 14.22
N PRO A 228 -13.06 1.57 15.41
CA PRO A 228 -13.61 2.81 15.95
C PRO A 228 -13.44 4.02 15.02
N LEU A 229 -12.28 4.16 14.38
CA LEU A 229 -12.05 5.29 13.47
C LEU A 229 -12.95 5.21 12.22
N ALA A 230 -13.13 4.00 11.66
CA ALA A 230 -14.00 3.80 10.49
C ALA A 230 -15.48 4.09 10.83
N ALA A 231 -15.93 3.70 12.02
CA ALA A 231 -17.28 3.97 12.49
C ALA A 231 -17.56 5.47 12.61
N VAL A 232 -16.66 6.24 13.25
CA VAL A 232 -16.79 7.70 13.39
C VAL A 232 -16.81 8.39 12.02
N ILE A 233 -15.93 8.02 11.11
CA ILE A 233 -15.90 8.62 9.76
C ILE A 233 -17.18 8.29 8.97
N THR A 234 -17.70 7.08 9.13
CA THR A 234 -18.95 6.65 8.46
C THR A 234 -20.14 7.44 8.98
N GLU A 235 -20.22 7.65 10.30
CA GLU A 235 -21.31 8.41 10.91
C GLU A 235 -21.28 9.88 10.49
N LEU A 236 -20.11 10.51 10.43
CA LEU A 236 -19.96 11.90 9.97
C LEU A 236 -20.25 12.11 8.48
N ARG A 237 -20.33 11.03 7.70
CA ARG A 237 -20.64 11.09 6.26
C ARG A 237 -22.14 11.08 5.98
N ARG A 238 -22.96 10.64 6.94
CA ARG A 238 -24.43 10.62 6.83
C ARG A 238 -24.99 12.02 7.00
#